data_AF-A0A4T0W2G9-F1
#
_entry.id   AF-A0A4T0W2G9-F1
#
_cell.length_a   1.000
_cell.length_b   1.000
_cell.length_c   1.000
_cell.angle_alpha   90.00
_cell.angle_beta   90.00
_cell.angle_gamma   90.00
#
_symmetry.space_group_name_H-M   'P 1'
#
loop_
_entity.id
_entity.type
_entity.pdbx_description
1 polymer ?
#
loop_
_entity_poly.entity_id
_entity_poly.type
_entity_poly.pdbx_seq_one_letter_code
_entity_poly.pdbx_strand_id
1 'polypeptide(L)'
;MGLGFYGRAFQLADPACNKPGCVFNGGATKGAYSGDSGILSYREIMEIIRTKKLKPVHDKEAGVKYITWNTDQWVSYDDKETFKQKKDLAKELGLGGFLIWAIDQDDDQLSALSAVLDPKPLGDFRSDKADEN
;
A
#
# COMPACT_ATOMS: atom_id res chain seq x y z
N MET A 1 12.56 3.35 -7.74
CA MET A 1 11.58 3.91 -6.79
C MET A 1 11.14 2.84 -5.80
N GLY A 2 11.13 3.15 -4.50
CA GLY A 2 10.67 2.22 -3.47
C GLY A 2 9.14 2.16 -3.38
N LEU A 3 8.58 0.96 -3.17
CA LEU A 3 7.16 0.69 -3.02
C LEU A 3 6.94 -0.09 -1.70
N GLY A 4 6.04 0.42 -0.84
CA GLY A 4 5.76 -0.18 0.45
C GLY A 4 4.60 -1.17 0.38
N PHE A 5 4.80 -2.39 0.84
CA PHE A 5 3.76 -3.39 1.08
C PHE A 5 3.25 -3.31 2.52
N TYR A 6 3.21 -2.10 3.06
CA TYR A 6 2.73 -1.80 4.40
C TYR A 6 2.17 -0.38 4.42
N GLY A 7 1.39 -0.07 5.45
CA GLY A 7 0.89 1.25 5.75
C GLY A 7 1.43 1.79 7.07
N ARG A 8 1.47 3.12 7.17
CA ARG A 8 1.67 3.82 8.45
C ARG A 8 0.31 4.15 9.04
N ALA A 9 0.11 3.75 10.28
CA ALA A 9 -1.17 3.79 10.94
C ALA A 9 -1.12 4.66 12.21
N PHE A 10 -2.20 5.36 12.50
CA PHE A 10 -2.29 6.35 13.58
C PHE A 10 -3.61 6.21 14.34
N GLN A 11 -3.56 6.54 15.63
CA GLN A 11 -4.75 6.78 16.44
C GLN A 11 -5.10 8.27 16.38
N LEU A 12 -6.22 8.61 15.73
CA LEU A 12 -6.73 9.97 15.60
C LEU A 12 -7.02 10.56 16.98
N ALA A 13 -6.64 11.82 17.19
CA ALA A 13 -6.98 12.56 18.40
C ALA A 13 -8.46 12.96 18.42
N ASP A 14 -9.01 13.29 17.25
CA ASP A 14 -10.42 13.58 17.03
C ASP A 14 -10.94 12.72 15.85
N PRO A 15 -11.85 11.75 16.11
CA PRO A 15 -12.47 10.93 15.06
C PRO A 15 -13.20 11.73 13.96
N ALA A 16 -13.64 12.96 14.25
CA ALA A 16 -14.26 13.81 13.25
C ALA A 16 -13.24 14.36 12.23
N CYS A 17 -11.95 14.42 12.60
CA CYS A 17 -10.85 14.75 11.72
C CYS A 17 -10.15 13.46 11.24
N ASN A 18 -10.53 12.97 10.05
CA ASN A 18 -10.06 11.69 9.50
C ASN A 18 -9.34 11.80 8.14
N LYS A 19 -8.87 13.00 7.80
CA LYS A 19 -8.13 13.28 6.56
C LYS A 19 -6.62 13.43 6.86
N PRO A 20 -5.74 13.31 5.85
CA PRO A 20 -4.34 13.69 6.00
C PRO A 20 -4.19 15.08 6.63
N GLY A 21 -3.24 15.21 7.56
CA GLY A 21 -3.00 16.45 8.33
C GLY A 21 -3.72 16.54 9.67
N CYS A 22 -4.61 15.60 10.01
CA CYS A 22 -5.23 15.53 11.34
C CYS A 22 -4.23 15.11 12.43
N VAL A 23 -4.46 15.60 13.65
CA VAL A 23 -3.62 15.30 14.83
C VAL A 23 -3.89 13.87 15.30
N PHE A 24 -2.84 13.19 15.77
CA PHE A 24 -2.90 11.85 16.32
C PHE A 24 -2.32 11.78 17.74
N ASN A 25 -2.84 10.86 18.55
CA ASN A 25 -2.34 10.57 19.90
C ASN A 25 -1.13 9.63 19.87
N GLY A 26 -0.91 8.92 18.77
CA GLY A 26 0.18 7.97 18.60
C GLY A 26 -0.03 7.05 17.40
N GLY A 27 0.72 5.95 17.38
CA GLY A 27 0.50 4.88 16.42
C GLY A 27 -0.84 4.18 16.63
N ALA A 28 -1.42 3.65 15.55
CA ALA A 28 -2.61 2.81 15.67
C ALA A 28 -2.32 1.56 16.52
N THR A 29 -3.40 0.91 16.95
CA THR A 29 -3.35 -0.41 17.59
C THR A 29 -2.55 -1.38 16.71
N LYS A 30 -1.59 -2.07 17.31
CA LYS A 30 -0.74 -3.04 16.60
C LYS A 30 -1.58 -4.09 15.88
N GLY A 31 -1.17 -4.44 14.68
CA GLY A 31 -1.74 -5.55 13.94
C GLY A 31 -1.34 -6.92 14.52
N ALA A 32 -2.07 -7.97 14.14
CA ALA A 32 -1.83 -9.33 14.62
C ALA A 32 -0.56 -9.98 14.03
N TYR A 33 -0.14 -9.55 12.84
CA TYR A 33 1.00 -10.07 12.10
C TYR A 33 2.21 -9.15 12.22
N SER A 34 2.03 -7.84 11.99
CA SER A 34 3.13 -6.87 12.10
C SER A 34 3.63 -6.71 13.53
N GLY A 35 2.73 -6.84 14.53
CA GLY A 35 3.09 -6.81 15.94
C GLY A 35 3.52 -5.46 16.51
N ASP A 36 3.63 -4.43 15.66
CA ASP A 36 4.12 -3.11 16.02
C ASP A 36 3.02 -2.04 15.93
N SER A 37 2.97 -1.15 16.92
CA SER A 37 2.04 -0.02 16.88
C SER A 37 2.43 0.95 15.75
N GLY A 38 1.42 1.37 14.99
CA GLY A 38 1.56 2.32 13.89
C GLY A 38 2.15 1.78 12.59
N ILE A 39 2.32 0.46 12.48
CA ILE A 39 2.61 -0.23 11.22
C ILE A 39 1.53 -1.28 11.01
N LEU A 40 1.05 -1.40 9.77
CA LEU A 40 0.21 -2.52 9.35
C LEU A 40 0.75 -3.05 8.02
N SER A 41 0.95 -4.36 7.94
CA SER A 41 1.26 -5.05 6.69
C SER A 41 0.14 -4.87 5.68
N TYR A 42 0.44 -4.99 4.39
CA TYR A 42 -0.57 -4.95 3.34
C TYR A 42 -1.67 -6.01 3.57
N ARG A 43 -1.28 -7.22 4.00
CA ARG A 43 -2.20 -8.27 4.44
C ARG A 43 -3.21 -7.79 5.49
N GLU A 44 -2.74 -7.18 6.56
CA GLU A 44 -3.59 -6.69 7.65
C GLU A 44 -4.57 -5.63 7.16
N ILE A 45 -4.11 -4.73 6.30
CA ILE A 45 -4.93 -3.66 5.75
C ILE A 45 -6.02 -4.24 4.85
N MET A 46 -5.68 -5.19 3.97
CA MET A 46 -6.65 -5.87 3.13
C MET A 46 -7.68 -6.65 3.96
N GLU A 47 -7.25 -7.30 5.04
CA GLU A 47 -8.15 -8.00 5.96
C GLU A 47 -9.12 -7.04 6.67
N ILE A 48 -8.63 -5.89 7.16
CA ILE A 48 -9.46 -4.84 7.78
C ILE A 48 -10.51 -4.34 6.79
N ILE A 49 -10.11 -4.00 5.56
CA ILE A 49 -10.99 -3.52 4.50
C ILE A 49 -12.08 -4.54 4.20
N ARG A 50 -11.70 -5.79 3.97
CA ARG A 50 -12.62 -6.89 3.63
C ARG A 50 -13.61 -7.17 4.76
N THR A 51 -13.11 -7.33 5.98
CA THR A 51 -13.92 -7.73 7.14
C THR A 51 -14.89 -6.64 7.56
N LYS A 52 -14.46 -5.37 7.51
CA LYS A 52 -15.30 -4.22 7.90
C LYS A 52 -16.04 -3.59 6.73
N LYS A 53 -15.89 -4.14 5.51
CA LYS A 53 -16.52 -3.65 4.27
C LYS A 53 -16.26 -2.16 4.03
N LEU A 54 -15.02 -1.73 4.30
CA LEU A 54 -14.63 -0.32 4.19
C LEU A 54 -14.47 0.08 2.73
N LYS A 55 -14.73 1.36 2.46
CA LYS A 55 -14.43 1.98 1.17
C LYS A 55 -13.22 2.91 1.36
N PRO A 56 -12.04 2.54 0.84
CA PRO A 56 -10.87 3.41 0.90
C PRO A 56 -11.10 4.74 0.20
N VAL A 57 -10.55 5.81 0.77
CA VAL A 57 -10.45 7.10 0.11
C VAL A 57 -9.15 7.13 -0.66
N HIS A 58 -9.22 7.56 -1.92
CA HIS A 58 -8.07 7.71 -2.78
C HIS A 58 -7.66 9.18 -2.84
N ASP A 59 -6.51 9.48 -2.27
CA ASP A 59 -5.84 10.77 -2.44
C ASP A 59 -5.01 10.71 -3.72
N LYS A 60 -5.56 11.24 -4.81
CA LYS A 60 -4.94 11.20 -6.15
C LYS A 60 -3.71 12.10 -6.27
N GLU A 61 -3.64 13.16 -5.46
CA GLU A 61 -2.51 14.08 -5.49
C GLU A 61 -1.30 13.45 -4.78
N ALA A 62 -1.52 12.86 -3.61
CA ALA A 62 -0.48 12.13 -2.89
C ALA A 62 -0.17 10.75 -3.48
N GLY A 63 -1.07 10.21 -4.31
CA GLY A 63 -0.96 8.88 -4.90
C GLY A 63 -0.97 7.78 -3.86
N VAL A 64 -1.89 7.85 -2.90
CA VAL A 64 -2.06 6.86 -1.81
C VAL A 64 -3.54 6.63 -1.53
N LYS A 65 -3.84 5.56 -0.81
CA LYS A 65 -5.17 5.36 -0.20
C LYS A 65 -5.08 5.46 1.30
N TYR A 66 -6.21 5.77 1.91
CA TYR A 66 -6.36 5.68 3.35
C TYR A 66 -7.76 5.21 3.75
N ILE A 67 -7.84 4.63 4.95
CA ILE A 67 -9.08 4.19 5.58
C ILE A 67 -9.12 4.62 7.04
N THR A 68 -10.32 4.67 7.59
CA THR A 68 -10.55 4.68 9.03
C THR A 68 -11.33 3.45 9.48
N TRP A 69 -11.07 2.99 10.69
CA TRP A 69 -11.82 1.91 11.33
C TRP A 69 -11.88 2.09 12.84
N ASN A 70 -12.75 1.32 13.51
CA ASN A 70 -12.88 1.30 14.97
C ASN A 70 -12.93 2.71 15.62
N THR A 71 -13.67 3.63 14.99
CA THR A 71 -13.85 5.03 15.42
C THR A 71 -12.62 5.93 15.22
N ASP A 72 -11.45 5.55 15.72
CA ASP A 72 -10.28 6.46 15.80
C ASP A 72 -9.01 5.90 15.14
N GLN A 73 -9.07 4.74 14.48
CA GLN A 73 -7.90 4.16 13.82
C GLN A 73 -7.85 4.61 12.36
N TRP A 74 -6.67 5.00 11.89
CA TRP A 74 -6.43 5.49 10.53
C TRP A 74 -5.16 4.86 9.96
N VAL A 75 -5.14 4.54 8.66
CA VAL A 75 -3.93 4.05 7.97
C VAL A 75 -3.90 4.59 6.56
N SER A 76 -2.72 5.02 6.11
CA SER A 76 -2.43 5.25 4.69
C SER A 76 -1.49 4.19 4.16
N TYR A 77 -1.77 3.76 2.93
CA TYR A 77 -1.17 2.60 2.31
C TYR A 77 -1.27 2.67 0.78
N ASP A 78 -0.62 1.72 0.11
CA ASP A 78 -0.71 1.53 -1.34
C ASP A 78 -1.53 0.32 -1.73
N ASP A 79 -2.21 0.39 -2.88
CA ASP A 79 -2.86 -0.74 -3.52
C ASP A 79 -2.60 -0.76 -5.03
N LYS A 80 -3.28 -1.64 -5.77
CA LYS A 80 -3.10 -1.74 -7.23
C LYS A 80 -3.24 -0.41 -7.96
N GLU A 81 -4.15 0.46 -7.54
CA GLU A 81 -4.39 1.74 -8.20
C GLU A 81 -3.25 2.72 -7.95
N THR A 82 -2.75 2.82 -6.71
CA THR A 82 -1.67 3.75 -6.36
C THR A 82 -0.30 3.23 -6.78
N PHE A 83 -0.08 1.90 -6.75
CA PHE A 83 1.09 1.30 -7.38
C PHE A 83 1.15 1.65 -8.86
N LYS A 84 0.02 1.60 -9.59
CA LYS A 84 0.00 2.02 -10.99
C LYS A 84 0.44 3.48 -11.14
N GLN A 85 -0.12 4.40 -10.36
CA GLN A 85 0.26 5.82 -10.43
C GLN A 85 1.75 6.03 -10.17
N LYS A 86 2.30 5.37 -9.15
CA LYS A 86 3.72 5.47 -8.83
C LYS A 86 4.57 4.86 -9.96
N LYS A 87 4.17 3.72 -10.54
CA LYS A 87 4.85 3.12 -11.70
C LYS A 87 4.85 4.06 -12.92
N ASP A 88 3.72 4.70 -13.19
CA ASP A 88 3.60 5.69 -14.27
C ASP A 88 4.55 6.88 -14.02
N LEU A 89 4.56 7.43 -12.80
CA LEU A 89 5.48 8.50 -12.39
C LEU A 89 6.95 8.09 -12.54
N ALA A 90 7.32 6.88 -12.10
CA ALA A 90 8.68 6.39 -12.24
C ALA A 90 9.12 6.26 -13.71
N LYS A 91 8.19 5.89 -14.60
CA LYS A 91 8.44 5.85 -16.04
C LYS A 91 8.63 7.27 -16.60
N GLU A 92 7.78 8.21 -16.23
CA GLU A 92 7.89 9.62 -16.64
C GLU A 92 9.23 10.24 -16.22
N LEU A 93 9.71 9.89 -15.03
CA LEU A 93 11.00 10.33 -14.50
C LEU A 93 12.21 9.54 -15.04
N GLY A 94 12.00 8.51 -15.87
CA GLY A 94 13.08 7.68 -16.42
C GLY A 94 13.83 6.84 -15.37
N LEU A 95 13.16 6.41 -14.30
CA LEU A 95 13.79 5.59 -13.25
C LEU A 95 14.03 4.15 -13.73
N GLY A 96 15.18 3.57 -13.37
CA GLY A 96 15.60 2.24 -13.83
C GLY A 96 14.87 1.04 -13.22
N GLY A 97 13.94 1.24 -12.28
CA GLY A 97 13.17 0.14 -11.70
C GLY A 97 12.56 0.40 -10.32
N PHE A 98 12.09 -0.68 -9.70
CA PHE A 98 11.40 -0.68 -8.42
C PHE A 98 12.14 -1.50 -7.36
N LEU A 99 11.98 -1.08 -6.11
CA LEU A 99 12.33 -1.88 -4.93
C LEU A 99 11.06 -2.03 -4.10
N ILE A 100 10.76 -3.22 -3.62
CA ILE A 100 9.61 -3.46 -2.73
C ILE A 100 10.10 -3.63 -1.29
N TRP A 101 9.35 -3.07 -0.34
CA TRP A 101 9.54 -3.30 1.09
C TRP A 101 8.21 -3.70 1.73
N ALA A 102 8.02 -4.93 2.17
CA ALA A 102 8.85 -6.11 1.92
C ALA A 102 7.93 -7.29 1.56
N ILE A 103 8.51 -8.36 1.01
CA ILE A 103 7.73 -9.47 0.47
C ILE A 103 6.90 -10.21 1.53
N ASP A 104 7.39 -10.26 2.77
CA ASP A 104 6.71 -10.88 3.91
C ASP A 104 5.45 -10.13 4.36
N GLN A 105 5.28 -8.87 3.93
CA GLN A 105 4.14 -8.04 4.29
C GLN A 105 2.94 -8.20 3.33
N ASP A 106 3.15 -8.91 2.20
CA ASP A 106 2.10 -9.16 1.21
C ASP A 106 1.05 -10.16 1.75
N ASP A 107 -0.09 -10.24 1.07
CA ASP A 107 -1.12 -11.24 1.37
C ASP A 107 -0.74 -12.63 0.84
N ASP A 108 -1.50 -13.65 1.23
CA ASP A 108 -1.25 -15.03 0.81
C ASP A 108 -1.43 -15.26 -0.71
N GLN A 109 -1.97 -14.26 -1.43
CA GLN A 109 -2.16 -14.30 -2.88
C GLN A 109 -1.06 -13.53 -3.63
N LEU A 110 -0.09 -12.93 -2.91
CA LEU A 110 0.92 -12.04 -3.48
C LEU A 110 0.29 -10.92 -4.31
N SER A 111 -0.82 -10.35 -3.83
CA SER A 111 -1.61 -9.41 -4.64
C SER A 111 -0.92 -8.06 -4.79
N ALA A 112 -0.12 -7.61 -3.80
CA ALA A 112 0.68 -6.40 -3.94
C ALA A 112 1.82 -6.62 -4.96
N LEU A 113 2.54 -7.73 -4.88
CA LEU A 113 3.57 -8.09 -5.87
C LEU A 113 2.99 -8.18 -7.28
N SER A 114 1.85 -8.85 -7.43
CA SER A 114 1.15 -8.98 -8.71
C SER A 114 0.79 -7.60 -9.28
N ALA A 115 0.37 -6.66 -8.44
CA ALA A 115 0.09 -5.29 -8.86
C ALA A 115 1.34 -4.52 -9.30
N VAL A 116 2.49 -4.76 -8.66
CA VAL A 116 3.77 -4.16 -9.09
C VAL A 116 4.20 -4.72 -10.45
N LEU A 117 4.07 -6.03 -10.67
CA LEU A 117 4.50 -6.69 -11.92
C LEU A 117 3.56 -6.44 -13.11
N ASP A 118 2.29 -6.11 -12.87
CA ASP A 118 1.28 -5.81 -13.90
C ASP A 118 1.82 -4.85 -14.99
N PRO A 119 1.65 -5.17 -16.28
CA PRO A 119 0.81 -6.26 -16.81
C PRO A 119 1.51 -7.64 -16.94
N LYS A 120 2.81 -7.76 -16.63
CA LYS A 120 3.52 -9.05 -16.74
C LYS A 120 3.15 -9.95 -15.54
N PRO A 121 2.75 -11.22 -15.75
CA PRO A 121 2.38 -12.11 -14.65
C PRO A 121 3.62 -12.62 -13.89
N LEU A 122 3.40 -13.01 -12.63
CA LEU A 122 4.44 -13.64 -11.82
C LEU A 122 4.92 -14.94 -12.48
N GLY A 123 6.24 -15.08 -12.68
CA GLY A 123 6.83 -16.25 -13.36
C GLY A 123 7.16 -16.04 -14.84
N ASP A 124 6.72 -14.93 -15.45
CA ASP A 124 7.08 -14.58 -16.82
C ASP A 124 8.45 -13.87 -16.88
N PHE A 125 9.50 -14.67 -16.65
CA PHE A 125 10.91 -14.23 -16.66
C PHE A 125 11.60 -14.47 -18.02
N ARG A 126 10.84 -14.87 -19.06
CA ARG A 126 11.46 -15.11 -20.37
C ARG A 126 11.98 -13.80 -20.92
N SER A 127 13.29 -13.79 -21.18
CA SER A 127 14.03 -12.65 -21.69
C SER A 127 13.40 -12.11 -22.96
N ASP A 128 13.26 -10.80 -23.06
CA ASP A 128 13.16 -10.06 -24.31
C ASP A 128 14.48 -10.22 -25.10
N LYS A 129 14.79 -11.45 -25.53
CA LYS A 129 15.84 -11.77 -26.51
C LYS A 129 15.17 -12.03 -27.85
N ALA A 130 14.63 -10.98 -28.44
CA ALA A 130 14.25 -10.94 -29.83
C ALA A 130 14.07 -9.50 -30.32
N ASP A 131 15.03 -8.60 -30.05
CA ASP A 131 15.10 -7.27 -30.67
C ASP A 131 16.55 -6.75 -30.66
N GLU A 132 17.47 -7.50 -31.28
CA GLU A 132 18.71 -6.92 -31.83
C GLU A 132 18.95 -7.57 -33.19
N ASN A 133 19.09 -6.72 -34.22
CA ASN A 133 19.26 -7.03 -35.65
C ASN A 133 20.37 -8.04 -35.94
#